data_AF-A0A162T426-F1
#
_entry.id   AF-A0A162T426-F1
#
_cell.length_a   1.000
_cell.length_b   1.000
_cell.length_c   1.000
_cell.angle_alpha   90.00
_cell.angle_beta   90.00
_cell.angle_gamma   90.00
#
_symmetry.space_group_name_H-M   'P 1'
#
loop_
_entity.id
_entity.type
_entity.pdbx_description
1 polymer ?
#
loop_
_entity_poly.entity_id
_entity_poly.type
_entity_poly.pdbx_seq_one_letter_code
_entity_poly.pdbx_strand_id
1 'polypeptide(L)'
;MLSNSPGPIITSLFSRNLNTLPFRKTISNPSFYSLCHLIWHNFFRLWSITSTRLYYFKQLISKFKKQQEETTDSEAEESIILDYLVKLENSRKRDDVPADFSETQLLWLVSDLFIAGGETTVTTIRWILLCLALYPQIQERVRQEIVETFGRDSTPTYAQRTQLPYTEAFINEVLRLGGVTPGMWRNTSQDATYEDYDIPKDTWILLHFWAMSNDANQWDDARTFKPERFLNDQGKFLKNENLLAFSTGSPSFDCFIYCFLYVLKRNLNRQERMSRARISSDRALPLYSGDPAKI
;
A
#
# COMPACT_ATOMS: atom_id res chain seq x y z
N MET A 1 -54.83 -40.08 -48.15
CA MET A 1 -53.42 -39.96 -48.61
C MET A 1 -52.56 -39.63 -47.40
N LEU A 2 -51.69 -40.57 -47.00
CA LEU A 2 -50.40 -40.44 -46.29
C LEU A 2 -50.28 -39.30 -45.25
N SER A 3 -50.42 -39.53 -43.94
CA SER A 3 -49.36 -39.97 -43.00
C SER A 3 -47.96 -39.40 -43.27
N ASN A 4 -47.46 -38.54 -42.36
CA ASN A 4 -46.19 -38.72 -41.66
C ASN A 4 -45.90 -37.55 -40.71
N SER A 5 -46.06 -37.83 -39.41
CA SER A 5 -45.45 -37.07 -38.32
C SER A 5 -43.93 -37.31 -38.34
N PRO A 6 -43.07 -36.28 -38.20
CA PRO A 6 -41.65 -36.51 -38.04
C PRO A 6 -41.39 -36.99 -36.61
N GLY A 7 -41.10 -38.30 -36.50
CA GLY A 7 -40.62 -38.97 -35.31
C GLY A 7 -39.14 -38.66 -34.96
N PRO A 8 -38.52 -39.50 -34.11
CA PRO A 8 -37.72 -39.10 -32.96
C PRO A 8 -36.21 -38.94 -33.26
N ILE A 9 -35.85 -38.01 -34.14
CA ILE A 9 -34.42 -37.80 -34.49
C ILE A 9 -33.80 -36.66 -33.67
N ILE A 10 -34.56 -35.61 -33.33
CA ILE A 10 -34.03 -34.44 -32.60
C ILE A 10 -33.84 -34.71 -31.10
N THR A 11 -34.67 -35.58 -30.50
CA THR A 11 -34.52 -36.01 -29.10
C THR A 11 -33.40 -37.04 -28.87
N SER A 12 -32.90 -37.69 -29.93
CA SER A 12 -31.84 -38.72 -29.82
C SER A 12 -30.40 -38.14 -29.87
N LEU A 13 -30.22 -36.98 -30.50
CA LEU A 13 -28.90 -36.34 -30.65
C LEU A 13 -28.45 -35.59 -29.39
N PHE A 14 -29.39 -35.07 -28.58
CA PHE A 14 -29.08 -34.45 -27.29
C PHE A 14 -28.98 -35.44 -26.13
N SER A 15 -29.54 -36.65 -26.25
CA SER A 15 -29.52 -37.66 -25.17
C SER A 15 -28.36 -38.65 -25.24
N ARG A 16 -27.69 -38.80 -26.39
CA ARG A 16 -26.65 -39.83 -26.58
C ARG A 16 -25.22 -39.42 -26.23
N ASN A 17 -24.91 -38.14 -26.02
CA ASN A 17 -23.51 -37.70 -25.80
C ASN A 17 -23.23 -36.99 -24.47
N LEU A 18 -24.20 -36.94 -23.55
CA LEU A 18 -23.96 -36.47 -22.17
C LEU A 18 -23.56 -37.61 -21.21
N ASN A 19 -23.63 -38.87 -21.66
CA ASN A 19 -23.30 -40.04 -20.84
C ASN A 19 -21.85 -40.51 -20.96
N THR A 20 -21.05 -39.93 -21.87
CA THR A 20 -19.65 -40.32 -22.14
C THR A 20 -18.63 -39.34 -21.59
N LEU A 21 -19.05 -38.22 -20.99
CA LEU A 21 -18.14 -37.27 -20.36
C LEU A 21 -17.84 -37.71 -18.91
N PRO A 22 -16.56 -37.80 -18.50
CA PRO A 22 -16.16 -38.19 -17.14
C PRO A 22 -16.62 -37.18 -16.05
N PHE A 23 -17.27 -36.09 -16.44
CA PHE A 23 -17.71 -34.99 -15.58
C PHE A 23 -18.95 -35.28 -14.72
N ARG A 24 -19.76 -36.30 -15.02
CA ARG A 24 -21.04 -36.50 -14.30
C ARG A 24 -20.85 -36.86 -12.81
N LYS A 25 -19.79 -37.59 -12.45
CA LYS A 25 -19.45 -37.88 -11.04
C LYS A 25 -18.84 -36.67 -10.31
N THR A 26 -18.26 -35.72 -11.05
CA THR A 26 -17.67 -34.50 -10.51
C THR A 26 -18.72 -33.43 -10.21
N ILE A 27 -19.74 -33.30 -11.07
CA ILE A 27 -20.80 -32.30 -10.92
C ILE A 27 -21.75 -32.63 -9.75
N SER A 28 -21.97 -33.91 -9.42
CA SER A 28 -22.80 -34.31 -8.28
C SER A 28 -22.08 -34.26 -6.91
N ASN A 29 -20.83 -33.82 -6.88
CA ASN A 29 -20.03 -33.81 -5.65
C ASN A 29 -20.30 -32.49 -4.89
N PRO A 30 -20.72 -32.52 -3.61
CA PRO A 30 -20.94 -31.29 -2.82
C PRO A 30 -19.71 -30.38 -2.76
N SER A 31 -18.50 -30.92 -2.94
CA SER A 31 -17.26 -30.16 -3.09
C SER A 31 -17.18 -29.33 -4.37
N PHE A 32 -17.78 -29.77 -5.48
CA PHE A 32 -17.84 -29.03 -6.74
C PHE A 32 -18.78 -27.83 -6.64
N TYR A 33 -19.97 -28.00 -6.06
CA TYR A 33 -20.88 -26.89 -5.80
C TYR A 33 -20.29 -25.88 -4.81
N SER A 34 -19.58 -26.36 -3.78
CA SER A 34 -18.85 -25.48 -2.86
C SER A 34 -17.76 -24.69 -3.58
N LEU A 35 -16.97 -25.33 -4.45
CA LEU A 35 -15.94 -24.67 -5.24
C LEU A 35 -16.52 -23.67 -6.24
N CYS A 36 -17.57 -24.04 -6.97
CA CYS A 36 -18.29 -23.14 -7.87
C CYS A 36 -18.92 -21.97 -7.12
N HIS A 37 -19.52 -22.21 -5.96
CA HIS A 37 -20.05 -21.15 -5.10
C HIS A 37 -18.93 -20.24 -4.59
N LEU A 38 -17.76 -20.78 -4.23
CA LEU A 38 -16.60 -20.00 -3.80
C LEU A 38 -16.05 -19.15 -4.95
N ILE A 39 -15.94 -19.71 -6.16
CA ILE A 39 -15.52 -19.00 -7.37
C ILE A 39 -16.53 -17.89 -7.71
N TRP A 40 -17.83 -18.23 -7.71
CA TRP A 40 -18.90 -17.30 -8.02
C TRP A 40 -18.97 -16.17 -6.99
N HIS A 41 -18.97 -16.47 -5.69
CA HIS A 41 -19.00 -15.47 -4.64
C HIS A 41 -17.76 -14.56 -4.68
N ASN A 42 -16.56 -15.12 -4.90
CA ASN A 42 -15.36 -14.30 -5.06
C ASN A 42 -15.41 -13.46 -6.34
N PHE A 43 -15.94 -13.99 -7.44
CA PHE A 43 -16.12 -13.24 -8.68
C PHE A 43 -17.10 -12.07 -8.49
N PHE A 44 -18.28 -12.31 -7.93
CA PHE A 44 -19.27 -11.24 -7.67
C PHE A 44 -18.74 -10.21 -6.68
N ARG A 45 -18.02 -10.65 -5.64
CA ARG A 45 -17.38 -9.76 -4.68
C ARG A 45 -16.31 -8.90 -5.34
N LEU A 46 -15.40 -9.50 -6.12
CA LEU A 46 -14.37 -8.77 -6.85
C LEU A 46 -14.98 -7.82 -7.87
N TRP A 47 -15.94 -8.29 -8.66
CA TRP A 47 -16.64 -7.49 -9.67
C TRP A 47 -17.41 -6.32 -9.06
N SER A 48 -18.07 -6.53 -7.91
CA SER A 48 -18.73 -5.46 -7.16
C SER A 48 -17.72 -4.44 -6.66
N ILE A 49 -16.62 -4.88 -6.05
CA ILE A 49 -15.54 -4.00 -5.56
C ILE A 49 -14.94 -3.20 -6.71
N THR A 50 -14.60 -3.84 -7.84
CA THR A 50 -14.02 -3.17 -9.00
C THR A 50 -15.00 -2.17 -9.61
N SER A 51 -16.27 -2.53 -9.74
CA SER A 51 -17.29 -1.65 -10.33
C SER A 51 -17.54 -0.42 -9.47
N THR A 52 -17.68 -0.59 -8.15
CA THR A 52 -17.84 0.53 -7.20
C THR A 52 -16.60 1.44 -7.19
N ARG A 53 -15.39 0.86 -7.25
CA ARG A 53 -14.13 1.64 -7.32
C ARG A 53 -14.03 2.45 -8.61
N LEU A 54 -14.29 1.83 -9.77
CA LEU A 54 -14.26 2.54 -11.05
C LEU A 54 -15.29 3.67 -11.08
N TYR A 55 -16.47 3.46 -10.51
CA TYR A 55 -17.48 4.51 -10.38
C TYR A 55 -16.99 5.67 -9.49
N TYR A 56 -16.35 5.38 -8.35
CA TYR A 56 -15.77 6.39 -7.48
C TYR A 56 -14.67 7.20 -8.19
N PHE A 57 -13.74 6.55 -8.87
CA PHE A 57 -12.65 7.26 -9.56
C PHE A 57 -13.15 8.06 -10.77
N LYS A 58 -14.18 7.59 -11.48
CA LYS A 58 -14.87 8.41 -12.49
C LYS A 58 -15.47 9.67 -11.89
N GLN A 59 -16.13 9.56 -10.73
CA GLN A 59 -16.63 10.74 -10.02
C GLN A 59 -15.50 11.66 -9.58
N LEU A 60 -14.39 11.13 -9.07
CA LEU A 60 -13.23 11.92 -8.68
C LEU A 60 -12.68 12.74 -9.87
N ILE A 61 -12.42 12.09 -11.00
CA ILE A 61 -11.96 12.76 -12.23
C ILE A 61 -12.96 13.81 -12.68
N SER A 62 -14.26 13.52 -12.61
CA SER A 62 -15.29 14.51 -12.98
C SER A 62 -15.28 15.76 -12.09
N LYS A 63 -14.93 15.63 -10.80
CA LYS A 63 -14.77 16.78 -9.90
C LYS A 63 -13.56 17.62 -10.29
N PHE A 64 -12.42 16.97 -10.58
CA PHE A 64 -11.21 17.67 -11.02
C PHE A 64 -11.41 18.39 -12.36
N LYS A 65 -12.17 17.80 -13.29
CA LYS A 65 -12.55 18.47 -14.55
C LYS A 65 -13.35 19.76 -14.32
N LYS A 66 -14.35 19.72 -13.44
CA LYS A 66 -15.11 20.93 -13.09
C LYS A 66 -14.23 22.01 -12.46
N GLN A 67 -13.32 21.60 -11.58
CA GLN A 67 -12.37 22.52 -10.96
C GLN A 67 -11.43 23.17 -11.99
N GLN A 68 -11.01 22.42 -13.02
CA GLN A 68 -10.23 22.95 -14.14
C GLN A 68 -11.00 24.04 -14.92
N GLU A 69 -12.31 23.87 -15.12
CA GLU A 69 -13.15 24.87 -15.81
C GLU A 69 -13.36 26.15 -14.99
N GLU A 70 -13.29 26.06 -13.65
CA GLU A 70 -13.52 27.17 -12.72
C GLU A 70 -12.24 27.94 -12.35
N THR A 71 -11.05 27.36 -12.57
CA THR A 71 -9.76 27.93 -12.14
C THR A 71 -8.95 28.44 -13.33
N THR A 72 -8.69 29.74 -13.39
CA THR A 72 -7.79 30.36 -14.38
C THR A 72 -6.35 29.84 -14.19
N ASP A 73 -5.65 29.51 -15.30
CA ASP A 73 -4.35 28.84 -15.53
C ASP A 73 -3.18 28.97 -14.51
N SER A 74 -3.27 29.81 -13.47
CA SER A 74 -2.18 30.15 -12.55
C SER A 74 -2.18 29.42 -11.19
N GLU A 75 -3.22 28.66 -10.84
CA GLU A 75 -3.34 27.95 -9.54
C GLU A 75 -3.38 26.41 -9.65
N ALA A 76 -2.99 25.84 -10.81
CA ALA A 76 -2.87 24.39 -10.98
C ALA A 76 -1.64 23.83 -10.21
N GLU A 77 -1.63 23.96 -8.89
CA GLU A 77 -0.61 23.38 -8.02
C GLU A 77 -0.81 21.86 -7.87
N GLU A 78 0.26 21.12 -8.20
CA GLU A 78 0.62 19.78 -7.70
C GLU A 78 -0.37 18.60 -7.85
N SER A 79 -1.44 18.70 -8.64
CA SER A 79 -2.31 17.53 -8.92
C SER A 79 -1.93 16.82 -10.22
N ILE A 80 -1.52 15.55 -10.11
CA ILE A 80 -1.27 14.68 -11.27
C ILE A 80 -2.49 14.53 -12.18
N ILE A 81 -3.70 14.63 -11.61
CA ILE A 81 -4.96 14.52 -12.38
C ILE A 81 -5.13 15.77 -13.25
N LEU A 82 -4.91 16.96 -12.69
CA LEU A 82 -5.02 18.22 -13.44
C LEU A 82 -3.93 18.32 -14.50
N ASP A 83 -2.68 18.02 -14.17
CA ASP A 83 -1.57 18.02 -15.13
C ASP A 83 -1.82 17.07 -16.31
N TYR A 84 -2.34 15.87 -16.04
CA TYR A 84 -2.72 14.93 -17.10
C TYR A 84 -3.84 15.49 -17.99
N LEU A 85 -4.88 16.09 -17.40
CA LEU A 85 -6.01 16.65 -18.15
C LEU A 85 -5.58 17.83 -19.04
N VAL A 86 -4.74 18.72 -18.52
CA VAL A 86 -4.16 19.85 -19.27
C VAL A 86 -3.30 19.33 -20.43
N LYS A 87 -2.44 18.34 -20.19
CA LYS A 87 -1.63 17.71 -21.24
C LYS A 87 -2.49 17.04 -22.31
N LEU A 88 -3.56 16.36 -21.91
CA LEU A 88 -4.51 15.72 -22.83
C LEU A 88 -5.25 16.76 -23.70
N GLU A 89 -5.69 17.86 -23.11
CA GLU A 89 -6.34 18.94 -23.84
C GLU A 89 -5.38 19.63 -24.82
N ASN A 90 -4.17 19.95 -24.39
CA ASN A 90 -3.15 20.54 -25.24
C ASN A 90 -2.77 19.63 -26.41
N SER A 91 -2.75 18.32 -26.19
CA SER A 91 -2.46 17.36 -27.26
C SER A 91 -3.62 17.22 -28.25
N ARG A 92 -4.86 17.33 -27.76
CA ARG A 92 -6.05 17.41 -28.63
C ARG A 92 -6.04 18.67 -29.49
N LYS A 93 -5.62 19.82 -28.95
CA LYS A 93 -5.51 21.09 -29.69
C LYS A 93 -4.46 21.04 -30.82
N ARG A 94 -3.44 20.19 -30.68
CA ARG A 94 -2.36 20.03 -31.67
C ARG A 94 -2.58 18.86 -32.62
N ASP A 95 -3.69 18.13 -32.50
CA ASP A 95 -3.96 16.88 -33.22
C ASP A 95 -2.81 15.85 -33.09
N ASP A 96 -2.11 15.82 -31.95
CA ASP A 96 -0.92 14.99 -31.69
C ASP A 96 -1.10 13.97 -30.56
N VAL A 97 -2.36 13.61 -30.24
CA VAL A 97 -2.68 12.70 -29.13
C VAL A 97 -2.12 11.28 -29.39
N PRO A 98 -1.21 10.77 -28.55
CA PRO A 98 -0.78 9.37 -28.65
C PRO A 98 -1.95 8.40 -28.48
N ALA A 99 -1.93 7.25 -29.16
CA ALA A 99 -3.02 6.27 -29.13
C ALA A 99 -3.41 5.82 -27.71
N ASP A 100 -2.42 5.70 -26.81
CA ASP A 100 -2.63 5.24 -25.44
C ASP A 100 -2.94 6.39 -24.46
N PHE A 101 -2.97 7.64 -24.92
CA PHE A 101 -3.19 8.81 -24.08
C PHE A 101 -4.67 9.21 -24.09
N SER A 102 -5.43 8.64 -23.14
CA SER A 102 -6.89 8.84 -23.06
C SER A 102 -7.37 9.09 -21.63
N GLU A 103 -8.63 9.49 -21.49
CA GLU A 103 -9.27 9.61 -20.17
C GLU A 103 -9.48 8.25 -19.50
N THR A 104 -9.62 7.19 -20.30
CA THR A 104 -9.67 5.82 -19.79
C THR A 104 -8.33 5.44 -19.16
N GLN A 105 -7.21 5.87 -19.78
CA GLN A 105 -5.89 5.66 -19.22
C GLN A 105 -5.68 6.47 -17.92
N LEU A 106 -6.21 7.69 -17.86
CA LEU A 106 -6.23 8.46 -16.60
C LEU A 106 -7.00 7.74 -15.50
N LEU A 107 -8.16 7.14 -15.82
CA LEU A 107 -8.94 6.35 -14.86
C LEU A 107 -8.15 5.17 -14.30
N TRP A 108 -7.43 4.44 -15.15
CA TRP A 108 -6.56 3.34 -14.72
C TRP A 108 -5.37 3.84 -13.89
N LEU A 109 -4.68 4.89 -14.35
CA LEU A 109 -3.56 5.50 -13.62
C LEU A 109 -3.96 5.92 -12.20
N VAL A 110 -5.08 6.64 -12.07
CA VAL A 110 -5.60 7.05 -10.75
C VAL A 110 -5.96 5.83 -9.91
N SER A 111 -6.62 4.84 -10.50
CA SER A 111 -6.97 3.61 -9.78
C SER A 111 -5.74 2.89 -9.24
N ASP A 112 -4.69 2.76 -10.05
CA ASP A 112 -3.44 2.09 -9.68
C ASP A 112 -2.70 2.85 -8.57
N LEU A 113 -2.61 4.18 -8.65
CA LEU A 113 -1.97 5.00 -7.62
C LEU A 113 -2.65 4.85 -6.26
N PHE A 114 -3.98 4.88 -6.22
CA PHE A 114 -4.73 4.73 -4.97
C PHE A 114 -4.66 3.31 -4.40
N ILE A 115 -4.66 2.28 -5.25
CA ILE A 115 -4.56 0.89 -4.81
C ILE A 115 -3.15 0.60 -4.29
N ALA A 116 -2.13 0.95 -5.08
CA ALA A 116 -0.73 0.69 -4.74
C ALA A 116 -0.27 1.52 -3.53
N GLY A 117 -0.66 2.80 -3.46
CA GLY A 117 -0.24 3.73 -2.41
C GLY A 117 -1.17 3.79 -1.19
N GLY A 118 -2.42 3.34 -1.28
CA GLY A 118 -3.40 3.47 -0.20
C GLY A 118 -3.14 2.50 0.95
N GLU A 119 -3.42 1.22 0.73
CA GLU A 119 -3.40 0.22 1.82
C GLU A 119 -1.99 -0.06 2.34
N THR A 120 -0.98 -0.04 1.44
CA THR A 120 0.42 -0.24 1.81
C THR A 120 0.90 0.86 2.76
N THR A 121 0.62 2.13 2.47
CA THR A 121 0.95 3.27 3.34
C THR A 121 0.24 3.23 4.66
N VAL A 122 -1.07 2.94 4.68
CA VAL A 122 -1.81 2.79 5.93
C VAL A 122 -1.22 1.67 6.78
N THR A 123 -0.88 0.54 6.17
CA THR A 123 -0.30 -0.62 6.88
C THR A 123 1.09 -0.32 7.40
N THR A 124 1.96 0.35 6.63
CA THR A 124 3.28 0.81 7.10
C THR A 124 3.14 1.77 8.29
N ILE A 125 2.23 2.75 8.24
CA ILE A 125 2.00 3.67 9.36
C ILE A 125 1.51 2.92 10.60
N ARG A 126 0.62 1.93 10.44
CA ARG A 126 0.17 1.07 11.56
C ARG A 126 1.36 0.35 12.20
N TRP A 127 2.25 -0.23 11.40
CA TRP A 127 3.48 -0.86 11.90
C TRP A 127 4.40 0.12 12.63
N ILE A 128 4.59 1.32 12.08
CA ILE A 128 5.40 2.35 12.73
C ILE A 128 4.83 2.68 14.11
N LEU A 129 3.53 2.96 14.21
CA LEU A 129 2.88 3.28 15.47
C LEU A 129 2.95 2.11 16.47
N LEU A 130 2.80 0.88 15.98
CA LEU A 130 2.94 -0.33 16.79
C LEU A 130 4.35 -0.48 17.36
N CYS A 131 5.38 -0.33 16.52
CA CYS A 131 6.78 -0.41 16.95
C CYS A 131 7.12 0.69 17.96
N LEU A 132 6.66 1.93 17.75
CA LEU A 132 6.87 3.01 18.73
C LEU A 132 6.19 2.70 20.07
N ALA A 133 4.99 2.10 20.06
CA ALA A 133 4.28 1.72 21.28
C ALA A 133 4.94 0.54 22.02
N LEU A 134 5.51 -0.42 21.29
CA LEU A 134 6.19 -1.59 21.86
C LEU A 134 7.61 -1.29 22.35
N TYR A 135 8.28 -0.28 21.80
CA TYR A 135 9.66 0.08 22.12
C TYR A 135 9.78 1.56 22.57
N PRO A 136 9.34 1.90 23.79
CA PRO A 136 9.37 3.28 24.30
C PRO A 136 10.76 3.93 24.26
N GLN A 137 11.82 3.14 24.47
CA GLN A 137 13.21 3.60 24.38
C GLN A 137 13.59 4.03 22.96
N ILE A 138 13.07 3.35 21.93
CA ILE A 138 13.29 3.71 20.53
C ILE A 138 12.48 4.96 20.19
N GLN A 139 11.22 5.01 20.66
CA GLN A 139 10.36 6.19 20.50
C GLN A 139 11.03 7.45 21.08
N GLU A 140 11.59 7.36 22.28
CA GLU A 140 12.27 8.47 22.92
C GLU A 140 13.53 8.90 22.15
N ARG A 141 14.32 7.94 21.64
CA ARG A 141 15.51 8.24 20.84
C ARG A 141 15.18 8.91 19.50
N VAL A 142 14.13 8.45 18.79
CA VAL A 142 13.62 9.13 17.59
C VAL A 142 13.16 10.55 17.92
N ARG A 143 12.45 10.73 19.04
CA ARG A 143 11.99 12.04 19.49
C ARG A 143 13.16 12.98 19.80
N GLN A 144 14.18 12.49 20.50
CA GLN A 144 15.37 13.26 20.86
C GLN A 144 16.11 13.73 19.61
N GLU A 145 16.39 12.84 18.66
CA GLU A 145 17.06 13.19 17.40
C GLU A 145 16.35 14.33 16.65
N ILE A 146 15.01 14.25 16.56
CA ILE A 146 14.21 15.28 15.88
C ILE A 146 14.28 16.62 16.61
N VAL A 147 14.15 16.60 17.94
CA VAL A 147 14.15 17.82 18.77
C VAL A 147 15.53 18.48 18.78
N GLU A 148 16.61 17.70 18.80
CA GLU A 148 17.98 18.22 18.74
C GLU A 148 18.30 18.84 17.38
N THR A 149 17.84 18.20 16.30
CA THR A 149 18.15 18.65 14.93
C THR A 149 17.35 19.88 14.52
N PHE A 150 16.05 19.92 14.83
CA PHE A 150 15.14 20.96 14.31
C PHE A 150 14.52 21.84 15.39
N GLY A 151 14.73 21.54 16.67
CA GLY A 151 14.00 22.17 17.76
C GLY A 151 12.60 21.57 17.92
N ARG A 152 11.86 22.07 18.92
CA ARG A 152 10.53 21.53 19.28
C ARG A 152 9.41 21.98 18.34
N ASP A 153 9.53 23.18 17.78
CA ASP A 153 8.45 23.83 17.02
C ASP A 153 8.57 23.64 15.49
N SER A 154 9.67 23.05 15.03
CA SER A 154 9.94 22.87 13.60
C SER A 154 9.47 21.51 13.11
N THR A 155 8.97 21.49 11.86
CA THR A 155 8.61 20.25 11.17
C THR A 155 9.71 19.91 10.17
N PRO A 156 10.34 18.73 10.27
CA PRO A 156 11.29 18.28 9.26
C PRO A 156 10.61 18.12 7.90
N THR A 157 11.23 18.66 6.85
CA THR A 157 10.82 18.41 5.47
C THR A 157 11.43 17.11 4.95
N TYR A 158 10.90 16.58 3.85
CA TYR A 158 11.45 15.38 3.21
C TYR A 158 12.94 15.52 2.84
N ALA A 159 13.34 16.69 2.34
CA ALA A 159 14.72 16.98 1.97
C ALA A 159 15.69 16.92 3.17
N GLN A 160 15.18 17.16 4.37
CA GLN A 160 15.98 17.18 5.60
C GLN A 160 16.09 15.81 6.28
N ARG A 161 15.47 14.75 5.72
CA ARG A 161 15.50 13.40 6.31
C ARG A 161 16.92 12.87 6.54
N THR A 162 17.89 13.27 5.70
CA THR A 162 19.29 12.83 5.79
C THR A 162 19.98 13.34 7.05
N GLN A 163 19.37 14.31 7.75
CA GLN A 163 19.81 14.82 9.05
C GLN A 163 19.24 14.00 10.21
N LEU A 164 18.40 12.98 9.94
CA LEU A 164 17.75 12.11 10.92
C LEU A 164 18.15 10.64 10.72
N PRO A 165 19.45 10.30 10.85
CA PRO A 165 19.95 8.96 10.54
C PRO A 165 19.29 7.84 11.36
N TYR A 166 19.01 8.08 12.64
CA TYR A 166 18.35 7.09 13.51
C TYR A 166 16.88 6.91 13.14
N THR A 167 16.18 8.00 12.82
CA THR A 167 14.79 7.93 12.36
C THR A 167 14.70 7.19 11.02
N GLU A 168 15.62 7.43 10.10
CA GLU A 168 15.70 6.72 8.81
C GLU A 168 15.99 5.23 9.03
N ALA A 169 16.92 4.90 9.93
CA ALA A 169 17.22 3.55 10.33
C ALA A 169 16.01 2.82 10.96
N PHE A 170 15.27 3.51 11.84
CA PHE A 170 14.05 3.00 12.44
C PHE A 170 12.98 2.66 11.39
N ILE A 171 12.72 3.55 10.43
CA ILE A 171 11.72 3.32 9.36
C ILE A 171 12.12 2.12 8.50
N ASN A 172 13.41 1.98 8.17
CA ASN A 172 13.90 0.83 7.40
C ASN A 172 13.70 -0.49 8.17
N GLU A 173 13.95 -0.52 9.47
CA GLU A 173 13.71 -1.71 10.29
C GLU A 173 12.22 -2.05 10.41
N VAL A 174 11.34 -1.04 10.48
CA VAL A 174 9.88 -1.25 10.42
C VAL A 174 9.48 -1.87 9.08
N LEU A 175 10.02 -1.38 7.97
CA LEU A 175 9.72 -1.93 6.64
C LEU A 175 10.22 -3.37 6.48
N ARG A 176 11.38 -3.70 7.07
CA ARG A 176 11.94 -5.05 7.07
C ARG A 176 11.03 -6.05 7.77
N LEU A 177 10.59 -5.73 8.99
CA LEU A 177 9.81 -6.63 9.83
C LEU A 177 8.31 -6.59 9.56
N GLY A 178 7.79 -5.44 9.14
CA GLY A 178 6.35 -5.25 8.90
C GLY A 178 5.82 -6.05 7.72
N GLY A 179 6.67 -6.42 6.75
CA GLY A 179 6.31 -7.34 5.66
C GLY A 179 5.04 -6.94 4.91
N VAL A 180 4.87 -5.64 4.62
CA VAL A 180 3.62 -5.07 4.10
C VAL A 180 3.19 -5.68 2.78
N THR A 181 4.15 -6.05 1.94
CA THR A 181 3.93 -6.76 0.69
C THR A 181 4.52 -8.17 0.79
N PRO A 182 3.78 -9.22 0.38
CA PRO A 182 4.23 -10.60 0.53
C PRO A 182 5.42 -10.94 -0.38
N GLY A 183 5.56 -10.20 -1.47
CA GLY A 183 6.61 -10.43 -2.46
C GLY A 183 6.27 -9.81 -3.79
N MET A 184 7.10 -10.13 -4.77
CA MET A 184 6.96 -9.62 -6.13
C MET A 184 7.16 -10.75 -7.14
N TRP A 185 6.23 -10.87 -8.07
CA TRP A 185 6.31 -11.85 -9.15
C TRP A 185 7.18 -11.32 -10.30
N ARG A 186 7.97 -12.22 -10.86
CA ARG A 186 8.76 -12.03 -12.08
C ARG A 186 8.54 -13.22 -13.01
N ASN A 187 8.76 -13.02 -14.29
CA ASN A 187 8.71 -14.08 -15.29
C ASN A 187 10.00 -14.04 -16.12
N THR A 188 10.57 -15.20 -16.43
CA THR A 188 11.80 -15.30 -17.23
C THR A 188 11.51 -15.08 -18.70
N SER A 189 12.14 -14.07 -19.31
CA SER A 189 11.98 -13.77 -20.75
C SER A 189 12.70 -14.78 -21.66
N GLN A 190 13.64 -15.54 -21.10
CA GLN A 190 14.46 -16.55 -21.74
C GLN A 190 14.93 -17.57 -20.70
N ASP A 191 15.48 -18.68 -21.18
CA ASP A 191 16.16 -19.64 -20.31
C ASP A 191 17.30 -18.94 -19.55
N ALA A 192 17.41 -19.22 -18.26
CA ALA A 192 18.40 -18.63 -17.38
C ALA A 192 18.93 -19.69 -16.42
N THR A 193 20.21 -19.61 -16.08
CA THR A 193 20.80 -20.45 -15.04
C THR A 193 21.12 -19.57 -13.83
N TYR A 194 20.65 -19.97 -12.65
CA TYR A 194 20.98 -19.32 -11.38
C TYR A 194 21.54 -20.37 -10.42
N GLU A 195 22.80 -20.18 -10.04
CA GLU A 195 23.59 -21.20 -9.33
C GLU A 195 23.53 -22.54 -10.09
N ASP A 196 23.05 -23.60 -9.43
CA ASP A 196 22.93 -24.95 -10.00
C ASP A 196 21.54 -25.21 -10.60
N TYR A 197 20.69 -24.18 -10.73
CA TYR A 197 19.32 -24.30 -11.23
C TYR A 197 19.19 -23.74 -12.65
N ASP A 198 18.73 -24.59 -13.57
CA ASP A 198 18.25 -24.17 -14.87
C ASP A 198 16.77 -23.77 -14.77
N ILE A 199 16.49 -22.51 -15.08
CA ILE A 199 15.17 -21.89 -15.05
C ILE A 199 14.72 -21.65 -16.49
N PRO A 200 13.77 -22.43 -17.00
CA PRO A 200 13.26 -22.25 -18.36
C PRO A 200 12.60 -20.89 -18.55
N LYS A 201 12.54 -20.45 -19.81
CA LYS A 201 11.71 -19.34 -20.26
C LYS A 201 10.24 -19.51 -19.80
N ASP A 202 9.57 -18.38 -19.57
CA ASP A 202 8.18 -18.28 -19.16
C ASP A 202 7.89 -18.83 -17.75
N THR A 203 8.93 -19.03 -16.93
CA THR A 203 8.81 -19.47 -15.54
C THR A 203 8.47 -18.30 -14.62
N TRP A 204 7.43 -18.45 -13.81
CA TRP A 204 7.06 -17.49 -12.76
C TRP A 204 7.90 -17.69 -11.50
N ILE A 205 8.59 -16.63 -11.07
CA ILE A 205 9.43 -16.59 -9.88
C ILE A 205 8.79 -15.61 -8.89
N LEU A 206 8.62 -16.05 -7.64
CA LEU A 206 8.17 -15.18 -6.54
C LEU A 206 9.36 -14.78 -5.67
N LEU A 207 9.66 -13.48 -5.64
CA LEU A 207 10.58 -12.90 -4.67
C LEU A 207 9.86 -12.77 -3.32
N HIS A 208 10.12 -13.69 -2.40
CA HIS A 208 9.45 -13.72 -1.10
C HIS A 208 10.12 -12.76 -0.11
N PHE A 209 9.57 -11.54 0.02
CA PHE A 209 10.19 -10.47 0.82
C PHE A 209 10.33 -10.84 2.29
N TRP A 210 9.32 -11.47 2.89
CA TRP A 210 9.39 -11.87 4.28
C TRP A 210 10.53 -12.86 4.55
N ALA A 211 10.70 -13.87 3.67
CA ALA A 211 11.78 -14.85 3.81
C ALA A 211 13.15 -14.18 3.71
N MET A 212 13.35 -13.29 2.73
CA MET A 212 14.62 -12.56 2.55
C MET A 212 14.92 -11.62 3.72
N SER A 213 13.90 -10.92 4.25
CA SER A 213 14.03 -10.07 5.43
C SER A 213 14.32 -10.84 6.72
N ASN A 214 14.10 -12.16 6.75
CA ASN A 214 14.29 -13.02 7.92
C ASN A 214 15.41 -14.07 7.73
N ASP A 215 16.19 -13.97 6.65
CA ASP A 215 17.31 -14.87 6.41
C ASP A 215 18.45 -14.61 7.41
N ALA A 216 18.76 -15.62 8.23
CA ALA A 216 19.79 -15.55 9.25
C ALA A 216 21.21 -15.38 8.67
N ASN A 217 21.43 -15.72 7.40
CA ASN A 217 22.70 -15.50 6.72
C ASN A 217 22.91 -14.04 6.32
N GLN A 218 21.81 -13.27 6.17
CA GLN A 218 21.83 -11.87 5.75
C GLN A 218 21.53 -10.90 6.89
N TRP A 219 20.83 -11.37 7.92
CA TRP A 219 20.38 -10.57 9.06
C TRP A 219 20.74 -11.27 10.37
N ASP A 220 21.75 -10.73 11.07
CA ASP A 220 22.07 -11.18 12.43
C ASP A 220 20.84 -11.07 13.34
N ASP A 221 20.45 -12.09 14.11
CA ASP A 221 19.26 -12.01 14.98
C ASP A 221 18.00 -11.43 14.27
N ALA A 222 17.69 -11.97 13.10
CA ALA A 222 16.73 -11.39 12.15
C ALA A 222 15.34 -11.06 12.74
N ARG A 223 14.91 -11.77 13.79
CA ARG A 223 13.59 -11.58 14.41
C ARG A 223 13.55 -10.44 15.42
N THR A 224 14.70 -9.94 15.87
CA THR A 224 14.76 -8.85 16.84
C THR A 224 14.75 -7.52 16.12
N PHE A 225 13.85 -6.63 16.57
CA PHE A 225 13.73 -5.26 16.09
C PHE A 225 14.92 -4.42 16.55
N LYS A 226 15.85 -4.11 15.63
CA LYS A 226 17.07 -3.35 15.91
C LYS A 226 17.30 -2.30 14.81
N PRO A 227 16.87 -1.04 15.01
CA PRO A 227 17.18 0.06 14.09
C PRO A 227 18.68 0.22 13.81
N GLU A 228 19.53 -0.13 14.78
CA GLU A 228 20.99 -0.03 14.70
C GLU A 228 21.60 -0.77 13.50
N ARG A 229 20.89 -1.73 12.90
CA ARG A 229 21.30 -2.45 11.68
C ARG A 229 21.54 -1.54 10.48
N PHE A 230 20.85 -0.42 10.45
CA PHE A 230 20.92 0.57 9.37
C PHE A 230 21.78 1.76 9.78
N LEU A 231 22.66 1.59 10.76
CA LEU A 231 23.62 2.60 11.19
C LEU A 231 25.03 2.05 11.03
N ASN A 232 25.97 2.90 10.64
CA ASN A 232 27.38 2.60 10.72
C ASN A 232 27.95 2.94 12.11
N ASP A 233 29.23 2.63 12.34
CA ASP A 233 29.92 2.92 13.61
C ASP A 233 29.95 4.40 14.00
N GLN A 234 29.72 5.31 13.04
CA GLN A 234 29.65 6.76 13.25
C GLN A 234 28.22 7.26 13.51
N GLY A 235 27.23 6.36 13.57
CA GLY A 235 25.82 6.70 13.76
C GLY A 235 25.14 7.31 12.53
N LYS A 236 25.76 7.19 11.34
CA LYS A 236 25.14 7.62 10.08
C LYS A 236 24.31 6.50 9.49
N PHE A 237 23.23 6.87 8.80
CA PHE A 237 22.39 5.92 8.08
C PHE A 237 23.20 5.16 7.02
N LEU A 238 23.08 3.85 7.04
CA LEU A 238 23.66 2.92 6.08
C LEU A 238 22.53 2.09 5.48
N LYS A 239 22.29 2.28 4.18
CA LYS A 239 21.30 1.49 3.45
C LYS A 239 21.80 0.04 3.33
N ASN A 240 20.98 -0.91 3.75
CA ASN A 240 21.23 -2.33 3.53
C ASN A 240 20.57 -2.76 2.21
N GLU A 241 21.36 -3.22 1.25
CA GLU A 241 20.87 -3.64 -0.09
C GLU A 241 20.00 -4.91 -0.03
N ASN A 242 20.13 -5.70 1.04
CA ASN A 242 19.29 -6.89 1.26
C ASN A 242 17.84 -6.53 1.64
N LEU A 243 17.56 -5.27 1.99
CA LEU A 243 16.19 -4.82 2.24
C LEU A 243 15.47 -4.53 0.91
N LEU A 244 14.56 -5.44 0.54
CA LEU A 244 13.79 -5.36 -0.71
C LEU A 244 12.32 -4.93 -0.51
N ALA A 245 12.04 -4.09 0.50
CA ALA A 245 10.68 -3.62 0.79
C ALA A 245 9.97 -2.96 -0.41
N PHE A 246 10.73 -2.36 -1.33
CA PHE A 246 10.24 -1.76 -2.57
C PHE A 246 10.75 -2.47 -3.83
N SER A 247 11.17 -3.74 -3.71
CA SER A 247 11.85 -4.49 -4.77
C SER A 247 13.14 -3.79 -5.24
N THR A 248 13.70 -4.26 -6.37
CA THR A 248 14.89 -3.70 -7.01
C THR A 248 14.45 -2.65 -8.06
N GLY A 249 14.79 -1.37 -7.84
CA GLY A 249 14.43 -0.24 -8.71
C GLY A 249 14.49 1.11 -7.98
N SER A 250 14.62 2.23 -8.70
CA SER A 250 14.76 3.60 -8.15
C SER A 250 13.59 4.00 -7.21
N PRO A 251 13.82 4.94 -6.27
CA PRO A 251 13.28 4.86 -4.92
C PRO A 251 11.81 5.28 -4.79
N SER A 252 10.94 4.33 -4.42
CA SER A 252 9.61 4.62 -3.84
C SER A 252 9.65 4.84 -2.32
N PHE A 253 10.86 4.94 -1.74
CA PHE A 253 11.10 5.09 -0.30
C PHE A 253 10.58 6.44 0.25
N ASP A 254 10.48 7.42 -0.64
CA ASP A 254 10.44 8.85 -0.34
C ASP A 254 9.12 9.31 0.29
N CYS A 255 8.00 8.71 -0.12
CA CYS A 255 6.66 9.10 0.33
C CYS A 255 6.41 8.73 1.81
N PHE A 256 6.94 7.60 2.28
CA PHE A 256 6.63 7.08 3.62
C PHE A 256 7.31 7.86 4.72
N ILE A 257 8.57 8.28 4.50
CA ILE A 257 9.27 9.16 5.43
C ILE A 257 8.50 10.47 5.56
N TYR A 258 8.04 11.03 4.44
CA TYR A 258 7.24 12.26 4.46
C TYR A 258 5.92 12.09 5.24
N CYS A 259 5.16 11.02 4.97
CA CYS A 259 3.93 10.73 5.73
C CYS A 259 4.21 10.53 7.23
N PHE A 260 5.29 9.85 7.58
CA PHE A 260 5.67 9.65 8.97
C PHE A 260 6.06 10.97 9.66
N LEU A 261 6.92 11.78 9.05
CA LEU A 261 7.31 13.10 9.56
C LEU A 261 6.07 14.01 9.72
N TYR A 262 5.12 13.93 8.79
CA TYR A 262 3.84 14.64 8.90
C TYR A 262 2.98 14.15 10.08
N VAL A 263 2.87 12.83 10.27
CA VAL A 263 2.16 12.23 11.42
C VAL A 263 2.84 12.61 12.74
N LEU A 264 4.17 12.62 12.77
CA LEU A 264 4.95 13.05 13.93
C LEU A 264 4.70 14.52 14.29
N LYS A 265 4.70 15.43 13.31
CA LYS A 265 4.31 16.84 13.52
C LYS A 265 2.99 16.94 14.28
N ARG A 266 1.99 16.21 13.79
CA ARG A 266 0.64 16.28 14.36
C ARG A 266 0.57 15.69 15.77
N ASN A 267 1.36 14.66 16.05
CA ASN A 267 1.37 13.99 17.36
C ASN A 267 2.25 14.69 18.41
N LEU A 268 3.40 15.26 18.03
CA LEU A 268 4.23 16.08 18.92
C LEU A 268 3.44 17.28 19.45
N ASN A 269 2.77 18.01 18.55
CA ASN A 269 1.90 19.13 18.91
C ASN A 269 0.70 18.72 19.79
N ARG A 270 0.24 17.47 19.68
CA ARG A 270 -0.90 16.94 20.46
C ARG A 270 -0.47 16.51 21.87
N GLN A 271 0.69 15.87 22.01
CA GLN A 271 1.26 15.55 23.33
C GLN A 271 1.53 16.82 24.14
N GLU A 272 1.98 17.90 23.48
CA GLU A 272 2.12 19.22 24.13
C GLU A 272 0.80 19.81 24.60
N ARG A 273 -0.27 19.72 23.79
CA ARG A 273 -1.60 20.17 24.22
C ARG A 273 -2.07 19.39 25.45
N MET A 274 -1.82 18.09 25.48
CA MET A 274 -2.20 17.22 26.59
C MET A 274 -1.37 17.49 27.85
N SER A 275 -0.06 17.72 27.72
CA SER A 275 0.81 18.05 28.86
C SER A 275 0.54 19.46 29.40
N ARG A 276 0.34 20.46 28.53
CA ARG A 276 -0.11 21.81 28.95
C ARG A 276 -1.49 21.79 29.60
N ALA A 277 -2.42 20.99 29.08
CA ALA A 277 -3.74 20.81 29.69
C ALA A 277 -3.68 20.15 31.07
N ARG A 278 -2.81 19.14 31.27
CA ARG A 278 -2.54 18.56 32.60
C ARG A 278 -1.91 19.55 33.57
N ILE A 279 -0.89 20.29 33.13
CA ILE A 279 -0.25 21.33 33.95
C ILE A 279 -1.22 22.47 34.30
N SER A 280 -2.19 22.75 33.42
CA SER A 280 -3.28 23.71 33.67
C SER A 280 -4.35 23.17 34.62
N SER A 281 -4.69 21.88 34.55
CA SER A 281 -5.65 21.26 35.48
C SER A 281 -5.06 21.10 36.88
N ASP A 282 -3.77 20.78 36.98
CA ASP A 282 -3.07 20.63 38.27
C ASP A 282 -2.83 21.99 38.96
N ARG A 283 -2.74 23.09 38.20
CA ARG A 283 -2.75 24.46 38.73
C ARG A 283 -4.14 24.99 39.11
N ALA A 284 -5.21 24.33 38.67
CA ALA A 284 -6.59 24.79 38.87
C ALA A 284 -7.30 24.12 40.06
N LEU A 285 -6.61 23.30 40.85
CA LEU A 285 -7.14 22.81 42.13
C LEU A 285 -6.74 23.77 43.25
N PRO A 286 -7.64 24.65 43.73
CA PRO A 286 -7.43 25.26 45.03
C PRO A 286 -7.40 24.14 46.07
N LEU A 287 -6.28 24.02 46.79
CA LEU A 287 -6.20 23.21 47.99
C LEU A 287 -7.27 23.72 48.96
N TYR A 288 -8.40 23.02 49.01
CA TYR A 288 -9.42 23.22 50.04
C TYR A 288 -8.84 22.64 51.34
N SER A 289 -8.10 23.45 52.09
CA SER A 289 -7.75 23.16 53.48
C SER A 289 -8.99 23.40 54.35
N GLY A 290 -9.90 22.43 54.39
CA GLY A 290 -11.05 22.40 55.29
C GLY A 290 -10.76 21.48 56.48
N ASP A 291 -10.71 22.06 57.67
CA ASP A 291 -10.55 21.41 58.97
C ASP A 291 -11.71 20.41 59.26
N PRO A 292 -11.46 19.12 59.54
CA PRO A 292 -12.51 18.10 59.65
C PRO A 292 -13.25 18.07 61.00
N ALA A 293 -13.20 19.14 61.80
CA ALA A 293 -13.89 19.21 63.09
C ALA A 293 -15.03 20.25 63.09
N LYS A 294 -16.11 19.96 62.34
CA LYS A 294 -17.44 20.56 62.53
C LYS A 294 -18.49 19.85 61.68
N ILE A 295 -19.02 18.74 62.19
CA ILE A 295 -20.43 18.33 62.04
C ILE A 295 -20.85 17.76 63.39
#